data_AF-A0A7K2JDF6-F1
#
_entry.id   AF-A0A7K2JDF6-F1
#
_cell.length_a   1.000
_cell.length_b   1.000
_cell.length_c   1.000
_cell.angle_alpha   90.00
_cell.angle_beta   90.00
_cell.angle_gamma   90.00
#
_symmetry.space_group_name_H-M   'P 1'
#
loop_
_entity.id
_entity.type
_entity.pdbx_description
1 polymer ?
#
loop_
_entity_poly.entity_id
_entity_poly.type
_entity_poly.pdbx_seq_one_letter_code
_entity_poly.pdbx_strand_id
1 'polypeptide(L)'
;MAARARSELTALAEKGRQYEGVDGGYTRARVDIEVTGADVTDRSATLRLTDHTRLYFSSTPQEAEGGAPDCEESALPRTMTFARGADGGWLLSSDRAEVTGGPLPTTEVAEVTHAGGHPAH
;
A
#
# COMPACT_ATOMS: atom_id res chain seq x y z
N MET A 1 21.07 32.23 19.33
CA MET A 1 20.00 31.91 18.35
C MET A 1 20.51 31.77 16.91
N ALA A 2 21.30 32.70 16.38
CA ALA A 2 21.79 32.65 14.99
C ALA A 2 22.62 31.40 14.61
N ALA A 3 23.49 30.92 15.49
CA ALA A 3 24.30 29.72 15.22
C ALA A 3 23.46 28.43 15.11
N ARG A 4 22.41 28.32 15.93
CA ARG A 4 21.45 27.21 15.90
C ARG A 4 20.66 27.22 14.59
N ALA A 5 20.10 28.36 14.22
CA ALA A 5 19.36 28.51 12.96
C ALA A 5 20.24 28.20 11.73
N ARG A 6 21.52 28.59 11.76
CA ARG A 6 22.47 28.26 10.68
C ARG A 6 22.73 26.75 10.59
N SER A 7 22.88 26.07 11.73
CA SER A 7 23.05 24.61 11.77
C SER A 7 21.81 23.89 11.25
N GLU A 8 20.61 24.32 11.65
CA GLU A 8 19.34 23.77 11.18
C GLU A 8 19.17 23.96 9.66
N LEU A 9 19.56 25.12 9.13
CA LEU A 9 19.50 25.39 7.68
C LEU A 9 20.48 24.50 6.89
N THR A 10 21.70 24.27 7.40
CA THR A 10 22.66 23.37 6.76
C THR A 10 22.13 21.94 6.73
N ALA A 11 21.55 21.46 7.83
CA ALA A 11 20.95 20.13 7.91
C ALA A 11 19.77 19.98 6.92
N LEU A 12 18.94 21.01 6.77
CA LEU A 12 17.87 21.01 5.76
C LEU A 12 18.40 20.97 4.33
N ALA A 13 19.49 21.69 4.03
CA ALA A 13 20.10 21.67 2.70
C ALA A 13 20.77 20.32 2.38
N GLU A 14 21.37 19.68 3.37
CA GLU A 14 21.87 18.30 3.27
C GLU A 14 20.76 17.32 2.99
N LYS A 15 19.66 17.41 3.77
CA LYS A 15 18.46 16.61 3.56
C LYS A 15 17.93 16.80 2.14
N GLY A 16 17.80 18.04 1.66
CA GLY A 16 17.36 18.35 0.29
C GLY A 16 18.15 17.62 -0.79
N ARG A 17 19.49 17.59 -0.69
CA ARG A 17 20.35 16.88 -1.65
C ARG A 17 20.15 15.36 -1.62
N GLN A 18 19.81 14.79 -0.47
CA GLN A 18 19.53 13.35 -0.36
C GLN A 18 18.25 12.95 -1.12
N TYR A 19 17.26 13.83 -1.21
CA TYR A 19 16.01 13.55 -1.94
C TYR A 19 16.04 13.94 -3.42
N GLU A 20 17.06 14.65 -3.92
CA GLU A 20 17.15 14.98 -5.35
C GLU A 20 17.13 13.73 -6.26
N GLY A 21 17.57 12.57 -5.74
CA GLY A 21 17.55 11.28 -6.43
C GLY A 21 16.41 10.33 -6.03
N VAL A 22 15.52 10.74 -5.12
CA VAL A 22 14.45 9.90 -4.59
C VAL A 22 13.13 10.39 -5.19
N ASP A 23 12.50 9.55 -6.01
CA ASP A 23 11.11 9.78 -6.42
C ASP A 23 10.24 9.57 -5.16
N GLY A 24 9.85 10.67 -4.52
CA GLY A 24 9.23 10.73 -3.19
C GLY A 24 7.84 10.09 -3.08
N GLY A 25 7.48 9.23 -4.01
CA GLY A 25 6.33 8.33 -3.95
C GLY A 25 6.72 6.94 -3.43
N TYR A 26 6.15 5.93 -4.07
CA TYR A 26 6.31 4.53 -3.65
C TYR A 26 7.18 3.75 -4.64
N THR A 27 8.02 2.87 -4.10
CA THR A 27 8.88 1.98 -4.91
C THR A 27 8.16 0.71 -5.35
N ARG A 28 7.20 0.25 -4.54
CA ARG A 28 6.47 -1.00 -4.74
C ARG A 28 5.11 -0.96 -4.06
N ALA A 29 4.15 -1.66 -4.63
CA ALA A 29 2.90 -2.00 -3.98
C ALA A 29 2.80 -3.52 -3.75
N ARG A 30 2.25 -3.92 -2.61
CA ARG A 30 1.77 -5.28 -2.34
C ARG A 30 0.29 -5.20 -2.05
N VAL A 31 -0.50 -6.08 -2.67
CA VAL A 31 -1.93 -6.17 -2.42
C VAL A 31 -2.26 -7.62 -2.11
N ASP A 32 -2.68 -7.88 -0.87
CA ASP A 32 -3.20 -9.17 -0.45
C ASP A 32 -4.75 -9.09 -0.47
N ILE A 33 -5.40 -10.06 -1.12
CA ILE A 33 -6.86 -10.08 -1.26
C ILE A 33 -7.47 -11.08 -0.30
N GLU A 34 -8.38 -10.59 0.55
CA GLU A 34 -9.21 -11.42 1.41
C GLU A 34 -10.63 -11.48 0.85
N VAL A 35 -11.05 -12.64 0.35
CA VAL A 35 -12.43 -12.82 -0.15
C VAL A 35 -13.35 -13.13 1.03
N THR A 36 -14.32 -12.25 1.27
CA THR A 36 -15.29 -12.38 2.38
C THR A 36 -16.62 -12.99 1.92
N GLY A 37 -16.91 -13.00 0.61
CA GLY A 37 -18.07 -13.68 0.06
C GLY A 37 -18.11 -13.70 -1.46
N ALA A 38 -18.87 -14.66 -2.00
CA ALA A 38 -19.10 -14.80 -3.42
C ALA A 38 -20.52 -15.29 -3.69
N ASP A 39 -21.23 -14.62 -4.61
CA ASP A 39 -22.54 -15.02 -5.11
C ASP A 39 -22.45 -15.18 -6.62
N VAL A 40 -22.74 -16.38 -7.14
CA VAL A 40 -22.57 -16.71 -8.56
C VAL A 40 -23.87 -17.24 -9.15
N THR A 41 -24.20 -16.75 -10.33
CA THR A 41 -25.30 -17.21 -11.19
C THR A 41 -24.76 -17.57 -12.57
N ASP A 42 -25.61 -18.05 -13.48
CA ASP A 42 -25.18 -18.37 -14.85
C ASP A 42 -24.67 -17.16 -15.65
N ARG A 43 -25.05 -15.93 -15.26
CA ARG A 43 -24.78 -14.69 -16.03
C ARG A 43 -24.02 -13.62 -15.25
N SER A 44 -23.97 -13.73 -13.93
CA SER A 44 -23.36 -12.71 -13.05
C SER A 44 -22.64 -13.38 -11.89
N ALA A 45 -21.50 -12.82 -11.50
CA ALA A 45 -20.80 -13.15 -10.27
C ALA A 45 -20.53 -11.88 -9.47
N THR A 46 -20.83 -11.89 -8.17
CA THR A 46 -20.55 -10.78 -7.26
C THR A 46 -19.59 -11.27 -6.20
N LEU A 47 -18.44 -10.60 -6.06
CA LEU A 47 -17.44 -10.84 -5.03
C LEU A 47 -17.47 -9.71 -4.02
N ARG A 48 -17.48 -10.08 -2.73
CA ARG A 48 -17.15 -9.20 -1.62
C ARG A 48 -15.76 -9.56 -1.14
N LEU A 49 -14.89 -8.58 -1.04
CA LEU A 49 -13.51 -8.77 -0.66
C LEU A 49 -12.98 -7.55 0.10
N THR A 50 -11.86 -7.71 0.77
CA THR A 50 -11.05 -6.62 1.31
C THR A 50 -9.69 -6.68 0.63
N ASP A 51 -9.23 -5.56 0.06
CA ASP A 51 -7.85 -5.41 -0.38
C ASP A 51 -6.99 -4.86 0.76
N HIS A 52 -6.02 -5.66 1.19
CA HIS A 52 -5.00 -5.24 2.14
C HIS A 52 -3.80 -4.74 1.33
N THR A 53 -3.70 -3.42 1.19
CA THR A 53 -2.69 -2.76 0.37
C THR A 53 -1.56 -2.24 1.24
N ARG A 54 -0.32 -2.50 0.81
CA ARG A 54 0.90 -1.89 1.34
C ARG A 54 1.63 -1.15 0.24
N LEU A 55 1.92 0.13 0.47
CA LEU A 55 2.70 0.97 -0.45
C LEU A 55 4.03 1.31 0.22
N TYR A 56 5.13 0.80 -0.36
CA TYR A 56 6.47 0.90 0.22
C TYR A 56 7.10 2.23 -0.16
N PHE A 57 7.53 3.00 0.84
CA PHE A 57 8.11 4.32 0.64
C PHE A 57 9.46 4.21 -0.09
N SER A 58 9.76 5.22 -0.89
CA SER A 58 11.13 5.48 -1.30
C SER A 58 11.88 6.12 -0.12
N SER A 59 12.70 5.35 0.58
CA SER A 59 13.50 5.84 1.72
C SER A 59 14.98 5.88 1.38
N THR A 60 15.68 6.84 1.98
CA THR A 60 17.14 6.85 1.97
C THR A 60 17.68 5.82 2.98
N PRO A 61 18.91 5.27 2.79
CA PRO A 61 19.50 4.35 3.76
C PRO A 61 19.53 4.91 5.20
N GLN A 62 19.76 6.21 5.34
CA GLN A 62 19.81 6.88 6.64
C GLN A 62 18.46 6.88 7.36
N GLU A 63 17.34 6.97 6.63
CA GLU A 63 16.00 6.91 7.22
C GLU A 63 15.63 5.50 7.65
N ALA A 64 15.98 4.50 6.84
CA ALA A 64 15.79 3.10 7.18
C ALA A 64 16.58 2.73 8.45
N GLU A 65 17.86 3.13 8.54
CA GLU A 65 18.68 2.97 9.76
C GLU A 65 18.12 3.74 10.96
N GLY A 66 17.45 4.87 10.71
CA GLY A 66 16.78 5.70 11.71
C GLY A 66 15.44 5.15 12.22
N GLY A 67 14.98 4.00 11.69
CA GLY A 67 13.71 3.38 12.07
C GLY A 67 12.49 4.08 11.47
N ALA A 68 12.65 4.73 10.30
CA ALA A 68 11.50 5.21 9.54
C ALA A 68 10.60 4.02 9.13
N PRO A 69 9.28 4.23 9.03
CA PRO A 69 8.38 3.22 8.48
C PRO A 69 8.78 2.80 7.07
N ASP A 70 8.54 1.53 6.74
CA ASP A 70 8.88 0.98 5.43
C ASP A 70 7.75 1.18 4.41
N CYS A 71 6.52 1.20 4.90
CA CYS A 71 5.33 1.33 4.08
C CYS A 71 4.18 1.99 4.84
N GLU A 72 3.19 2.44 4.11
CA GLU A 72 1.85 2.61 4.65
C GLU A 72 0.97 1.43 4.25
N GLU A 73 0.05 1.07 5.15
CA GLU A 73 -0.92 0.02 4.94
C GLU A 73 -2.36 0.55 5.04
N SER A 74 -3.24 -0.05 4.24
CA SER A 74 -4.67 0.24 4.24
C SER A 74 -5.46 -1.03 3.95
N ALA A 75 -6.68 -1.10 4.48
CA ALA A 75 -7.63 -2.15 4.17
C ALA A 75 -8.89 -1.52 3.58
N LEU A 76 -9.29 -1.92 2.38
CA LEU A 76 -10.46 -1.34 1.72
C LEU A 76 -11.46 -2.42 1.27
N PRO A 77 -12.65 -2.48 1.90
CA PRO A 77 -13.70 -3.37 1.46
C PRO A 77 -14.19 -2.98 0.07
N ARG A 78 -14.42 -3.98 -0.78
CA ARG A 78 -14.93 -3.83 -2.14
C ARG A 78 -16.02 -4.84 -2.46
N THR A 79 -16.91 -4.40 -3.34
CA THR A 79 -17.84 -5.27 -4.06
C THR A 79 -17.55 -5.18 -5.55
N MET A 80 -17.15 -6.30 -6.15
CA MET A 80 -16.92 -6.44 -7.59
C MET A 80 -18.01 -7.28 -8.22
N THR A 81 -18.52 -6.86 -9.38
CA THR A 81 -19.51 -7.62 -10.15
C THR A 81 -18.96 -7.93 -11.52
N PHE A 82 -19.06 -9.18 -11.93
CA PHE A 82 -18.66 -9.69 -13.22
C PHE A 82 -19.89 -10.14 -14.00
N ALA A 83 -19.92 -9.83 -15.30
CA ALA A 83 -20.92 -10.34 -16.22
C ALA A 83 -20.30 -11.43 -17.09
N ARG A 84 -21.09 -12.44 -17.45
CA ARG A 84 -20.62 -13.50 -18.34
C ARG A 84 -20.65 -13.02 -19.79
N GLY A 85 -19.49 -13.07 -20.45
CA GLY A 85 -19.31 -12.76 -21.86
C GLY A 85 -19.91 -13.83 -22.77
N ALA A 86 -20.03 -13.50 -24.06
CA ALA A 86 -20.55 -14.43 -25.08
C ALA A 86 -19.65 -15.66 -25.29
N ASP A 87 -18.37 -15.55 -24.95
CA ASP A 87 -17.37 -16.63 -24.95
C ASP A 87 -17.40 -17.47 -23.66
N GLY A 88 -18.30 -17.15 -22.72
CA GLY A 88 -18.42 -17.82 -21.42
C GLY A 88 -17.44 -17.32 -20.36
N GLY A 89 -16.56 -16.36 -20.69
CA GLY A 89 -15.62 -15.73 -19.76
C GLY A 89 -16.29 -14.73 -18.81
N TRP A 90 -15.65 -14.42 -17.69
CA TRP A 90 -16.12 -13.42 -16.75
C TRP A 90 -15.45 -12.07 -17.03
N LEU A 91 -16.25 -11.05 -17.26
CA LEU A 91 -15.78 -9.69 -17.51
C LEU A 91 -16.18 -8.79 -16.34
N LEU A 92 -15.23 -8.02 -15.81
CA LEU A 92 -15.52 -7.05 -14.76
C LEU A 92 -16.51 -6.00 -15.30
N SER A 93 -17.66 -5.92 -14.66
CA SER A 93 -18.76 -5.01 -15.04
C SER A 93 -18.97 -3.88 -14.03
N SER A 94 -18.54 -4.07 -12.78
CA SER A 94 -18.54 -3.04 -11.75
C SER A 94 -17.46 -3.35 -10.71
N ASP A 95 -16.78 -2.32 -10.23
CA ASP A 95 -15.91 -2.36 -9.04
C ASP A 95 -16.29 -1.18 -8.15
N ARG A 96 -16.72 -1.45 -6.93
CA ARG A 96 -17.12 -0.44 -5.95
C ARG A 96 -16.37 -0.67 -4.65
N ALA A 97 -15.58 0.33 -4.28
CA ALA A 97 -14.97 0.42 -2.96
C ALA A 97 -15.95 1.05 -1.96
N GLU A 98 -15.99 0.51 -0.74
CA GLU A 98 -16.77 1.07 0.37
C GLU A 98 -15.96 2.18 1.05
N VAL A 99 -16.07 3.39 0.50
CA VAL A 99 -15.41 4.58 1.06
C VAL A 99 -16.41 5.48 1.76
N THR A 100 -16.05 6.00 2.94
CA THR A 100 -16.87 6.94 3.72
C THR A 100 -16.72 8.40 3.27
N GLY A 101 -15.97 8.64 2.18
CA GLY A 101 -15.62 9.96 1.67
C GLY A 101 -14.33 10.50 2.30
N GLY A 102 -13.54 11.25 1.51
CA GLY A 102 -12.21 11.72 1.91
C GLY A 102 -11.08 10.74 1.52
N PRO A 103 -9.82 11.04 1.92
CA PRO A 103 -8.70 10.15 1.67
C PRO A 103 -8.87 8.82 2.40
N LEU A 104 -8.39 7.74 1.79
CA LEU A 104 -8.39 6.41 2.41
C LEU A 104 -7.53 6.46 3.69
N PRO A 105 -8.01 5.99 4.84
CA PRO A 105 -7.19 5.93 6.04
C PRO A 105 -6.05 4.93 5.82
N THR A 106 -4.83 5.39 6.09
CA THR A 106 -3.61 4.57 6.05
C THR A 106 -2.90 4.61 7.41
N THR A 107 -2.12 3.57 7.69
CA THR A 107 -1.23 3.50 8.86
C THR A 107 0.20 3.28 8.40
N GLU A 108 1.15 4.05 8.91
CA GLU A 108 2.57 3.82 8.63
C GLU A 108 3.10 2.66 9.50
N VAL A 109 3.81 1.71 8.87
CA VAL A 109 4.28 0.48 9.50
C VAL A 109 5.72 0.16 9.08
N ALA A 110 6.50 -0.30 10.06
CA ALA A 110 7.77 -0.96 9.83
C ALA A 110 7.54 -2.44 9.52
N GLU A 111 8.18 -2.96 8.48
CA GLU A 111 8.10 -4.35 8.08
C GLU A 111 9.03 -5.19 8.97
N VAL A 112 8.44 -6.05 9.79
CA VAL A 112 9.21 -7.07 10.50
C VAL A 112 9.59 -8.13 9.48
N THR A 113 10.83 -8.11 8.99
CA THR A 113 11.38 -9.25 8.26
C THR A 113 11.44 -10.44 9.22
N HIS A 114 10.45 -11.33 9.17
CA HIS A 114 10.57 -12.64 9.78
C HIS A 114 11.70 -13.39 9.07
N ALA A 115 12.90 -13.37 9.66
CA ALA A 115 13.97 -14.28 9.29
C ALA A 115 13.42 -15.71 9.39
N GLY A 116 13.43 -16.43 8.27
CA GLY A 116 12.73 -17.70 8.10
C GLY A 116 13.02 -18.72 9.20
N GLY A 117 11.97 -19.07 9.96
CA GLY A 117 11.93 -20.32 10.71
C GLY A 117 11.44 -21.42 9.78
N HIS A 118 12.37 -22.15 9.17
CA HIS A 118 12.07 -23.44 8.54
C HIS A 118 11.74 -24.45 9.64
N PRO A 119 10.51 -25.02 9.72
CA PRO A 119 10.28 -26.15 10.61
C PRO A 119 11.00 -27.36 10.02
N ALA A 120 12.04 -27.82 10.72
CA ALA A 120 12.60 -29.14 10.46
C ALA A 120 11.52 -30.18 10.77
N HIS A 121 11.14 -30.94 9.74
CA HIS A 121 10.40 -32.19 9.88
C HIS A 121 11.32 -33.30 10.38
#